data_AF-A0A6J4MAA0-F1
#
_entry.id   AF-A0A6J4MAA0-F1
#
_cell.length_a   1.000
_cell.length_b   1.000
_cell.length_c   1.000
_cell.angle_alpha   90.00
_cell.angle_beta   90.00
_cell.angle_gamma   90.00
#
_symmetry.space_group_name_H-M   'P 1'
#
loop_
_entity.id
_entity.type
_entity.pdbx_description
1 polymer ?
#
loop_
_entity_poly.entity_id
_entity_poly.type
_entity_poly.pdbx_seq_one_letter_code
_entity_poly.pdbx_strand_id
1 'polypeptide(L)' 'MPGSIKIQQLQLYMKAKESGCAQTTAAAKAGISVRTARRIDKGEHRPQQ' A
#
# COMPACT_ATOMS: atom_id res chain seq x y z
N MET A 1 5.98 16.30 2.13
CA MET A 1 6.95 15.19 2.06
C MET A 1 6.18 13.89 1.88
N PRO A 2 6.38 13.08 0.82
CA PRO A 2 5.78 11.75 0.78
C PRO A 2 6.48 10.91 1.83
N GLY A 3 5.79 10.59 2.93
CA GLY A 3 6.31 9.71 3.96
C GLY A 3 6.67 8.36 3.35
N SER A 4 7.91 7.92 3.59
CA SER A 4 8.38 6.59 3.22
C SER A 4 7.43 5.52 3.76
N ILE A 5 6.85 4.70 2.87
CA ILE A 5 6.03 3.56 3.31
C ILE A 5 6.94 2.55 3.98
N LYS A 6 6.58 2.14 5.20
CA LYS A 6 7.28 1.05 5.88
C LYS A 6 6.95 -0.28 5.22
N ILE A 7 7.92 -1.19 5.14
CA ILE A 7 7.72 -2.54 4.59
C ILE A 7 6.51 -3.25 5.24
N GLN A 8 6.29 -3.04 6.53
CA GLN A 8 5.12 -3.55 7.26
C GLN A 8 3.78 -3.09 6.67
N GLN A 9 3.67 -1.81 6.27
CA GLN A 9 2.46 -1.27 5.64
C GLN A 9 2.24 -1.86 4.24
N LEU A 10 3.32 -2.05 3.48
CA LEU A 10 3.27 -2.70 2.17
C LEU A 10 2.77 -4.15 2.31
N GLN A 11 3.31 -4.91 3.27
CA GLN A 11 2.90 -6.29 3.52
C GLN A 11 1.43 -6.37 3.94
N LEU A 12 0.96 -5.45 4.79
CA LEU A 12 -0.43 -5.42 5.24
C LEU A 12 -1.39 -5.06 4.10
N TYR A 13 -0.97 -4.14 3.22
CA TYR A 13 -1.68 -3.79 1.99
C TYR A 13 -1.78 -4.99 1.03
N MET A 14 -0.67 -5.68 0.79
CA MET A 14 -0.60 -6.87 -0.07
C MET A 14 -1.48 -8.00 0.48
N LYS A 15 -1.40 -8.32 1.77
CA LYS A 15 -2.27 -9.31 2.41
C LYS A 15 -3.76 -8.95 2.30
N ALA A 16 -4.10 -7.68 2.46
CA ALA A 16 -5.49 -7.23 2.28
C ALA A 16 -5.95 -7.39 0.83
N LYS A 17 -5.08 -7.10 -0.15
CA LYS A 17 -5.37 -7.32 -1.58
C LYS A 17 -5.52 -8.80 -1.92
N GLU A 18 -4.66 -9.67 -1.38
CA GLU A 18 -4.75 -11.13 -1.53
C GLU A 18 -6.06 -11.69 -0.94
N SER A 19 -6.56 -11.10 0.15
CA SER A 19 -7.86 -11.45 0.73
C SER A 19 -9.08 -10.98 -0.08
N GLY A 20 -8.88 -10.36 -1.25
CA GLY A 20 -9.94 -9.84 -2.11
C GLY A 20 -10.48 -8.45 -1.69
N CYS A 21 -9.81 -7.74 -0.77
CA CYS A 21 -10.25 -6.40 -0.40
C CYS A 21 -10.04 -5.40 -1.55
N ALA A 22 -10.98 -4.48 -1.72
CA ALA A 22 -10.82 -3.34 -2.62
C ALA A 22 -9.61 -2.49 -2.23
N GLN A 23 -9.00 -1.82 -3.22
CA GLN A 23 -7.79 -1.02 -3.05
C GLN A 23 -7.93 0.06 -1.96
N THR A 24 -9.09 0.71 -1.86
CA THR A 24 -9.38 1.73 -0.84
C THR A 24 -9.41 1.12 0.56
N THR A 25 -10.05 -0.04 0.71
CA THR A 25 -10.11 -0.79 1.97
C THR A 25 -8.75 -1.31 2.39
N ALA A 26 -7.97 -1.85 1.45
CA ALA A 26 -6.60 -2.31 1.69
C ALA A 26 -5.69 -1.14 2.08
N ALA A 27 -5.81 0.01 1.41
CA ALA A 27 -5.05 1.22 1.72
C ALA A 27 -5.37 1.75 3.13
N ALA A 28 -6.66 1.78 3.49
CA ALA A 28 -7.10 2.18 4.82
C ALA A 28 -6.57 1.23 5.91
N LYS A 29 -6.66 -0.09 5.69
CA LYS A 29 -6.11 -1.10 6.60
C LYS A 29 -4.61 -0.93 6.82
N ALA A 30 -3.87 -0.65 5.76
CA ALA A 30 -2.42 -0.45 5.80
C ALA A 30 -2.00 0.95 6.29
N GLY A 31 -2.94 1.87 6.52
CA GLY A 31 -2.66 3.25 6.91
C GLY A 31 -1.91 4.03 5.85
N ILE A 32 -2.14 3.73 4.56
CA ILE A 32 -1.53 4.42 3.43
C ILE A 32 -2.58 5.19 2.63
N SER A 33 -2.15 6.25 1.95
CA SER A 33 -3.05 7.01 1.08
C SER A 33 -3.44 6.18 -0.14
N VAL A 34 -4.64 6.42 -0.68
CA VAL A 34 -5.10 5.78 -1.94
C VAL A 34 -4.15 6.11 -3.10
N ARG A 35 -3.57 7.32 -3.12
CA ARG A 35 -2.55 7.69 -4.11
C ARG A 35 -1.31 6.79 -4.02
N THR A 36 -0.87 6.51 -2.80
CA THR A 36 0.25 5.62 -2.50
C THR A 36 -0.07 4.19 -2.92
N ALA A 37 -1.27 3.68 -2.58
CA ALA A 37 -1.75 2.38 -3.03
C ALA A 37 -1.79 2.25 -4.56
N ARG A 38 -2.24 3.29 -5.28
CA ARG A 38 -2.19 3.31 -6.76
C ARG A 38 -0.77 3.23 -7.31
N ARG A 39 0.19 3.90 -6.68
CA ARG A 39 1.60 3.83 -7.09
C ARG A 39 2.21 2.45 -6.82
N ILE A 40 1.82 1.79 -5.72
CA ILE A 40 2.20 0.39 -5.45
C ILE A 40 1.61 -0.53 -6.53
N ASP A 41 0.31 -0.40 -6.84
CA ASP A 41 -0.34 -1.24 -7.86
C ASP A 41 0.24 -1.01 -9.27
N LYS A 42 0.74 0.20 -9.56
CA LYS A 42 1.47 0.50 -10.80
C LYS A 42 2.93 0.04 -10.81
N GLY A 43 3.47 -0.46 -9.71
CA GLY A 43 4.90 -0.78 -9.57
C GLY A 43 5.83 0.44 -9.50
N GLU A 44 5.28 1.66 -9.42
CA GLU A 44 6.03 2.92 -9.35
C GLU A 44 6.54 3.23 -7.93
N HIS A 45 6.06 2.50 -6.92
CA HIS A 45 6.51 2.69 -5.55
C HIS A 45 7.47 1.59 -5.12
N ARG A 46 8.76 1.91 -5.08
CA ARG A 46 9.75 1.08 -4.41
C ARG A 46 9.70 1.40 -2.91
N PRO A 47 9.56 0.41 -2.01
CA PRO A 47 9.87 0.61 -0.61
C PRO A 47 11.37 0.93 -0.53
N GLN A 48 11.72 1.98 0.20
CA GLN A 48 13.13 2.30 0.44
C GLN A 48 13.64 1.24 1.42
N GLN A 49 14.63 0.45 0.96
CA GLN A 49 15.29 -0.62 1.71
C GLN A 49 15.88 -0.09 3.01
#